data_AF-A0A850P221-F1
#
_entry.id   AF-A0A850P221-F1
#
_cell.length_a   1.000
_cell.length_b   1.000
_cell.length_c   1.000
_cell.angle_alpha   90.00
_cell.angle_beta   90.00
_cell.angle_gamma   90.00
#
_symmetry.space_group_name_H-M   'P 1'
#
loop_
_entity.id
_entity.type
_entity.pdbx_description
1 polymer ?
#
loop_
_entity_poly.entity_id
_entity_poly.type
_entity_poly.pdbx_seq_one_letter_code
_entity_poly.pdbx_strand_id
1 'polypeptide(L)' 'NHDPFSNANVIGRGIMGDLKGQVVVASPLYKQHFRLEDGQCLEDSAVRLRTWDARVENGKVEIRARTATAAPEPVPA' A
#
# COMPACT_ATOMS: atom_id res chain seq x y z
N ASN A 1 -2.27 -1.06 -5.71
CA ASN A 1 -3.25 -2.16 -5.52
C ASN A 1 -2.68 -3.53 -5.84
N HIS A 2 -1.58 -3.60 -6.59
CA HIS A 2 -0.88 -4.84 -6.87
C HIS A 2 -0.10 -5.32 -5.64
N ASP A 3 -0.38 -6.53 -5.18
CA ASP A 3 0.39 -7.21 -4.14
C ASP A 3 1.67 -7.80 -4.77
N PRO A 4 2.88 -7.44 -4.28
CA PRO A 4 4.13 -7.94 -4.81
C PRO A 4 4.34 -9.44 -4.64
N PHE A 5 3.65 -10.09 -3.68
CA PHE A 5 3.80 -11.53 -3.43
C PHE A 5 2.83 -12.39 -4.24
N SER A 6 1.62 -11.88 -4.47
CA SER A 6 0.56 -12.65 -5.17
C SER A 6 0.30 -12.18 -6.60
N ASN A 7 0.97 -11.11 -7.04
CA ASN A 7 0.78 -10.48 -8.35
C ASN A 7 -0.71 -10.14 -8.64
N ALA A 8 -1.48 -9.91 -7.58
CA ALA A 8 -2.93 -9.77 -7.61
C ALA A 8 -3.38 -8.41 -7.06
N ASN A 9 -4.47 -7.87 -7.60
CA ASN A 9 -5.03 -6.57 -7.23
C ASN A 9 -5.90 -6.65 -5.95
N VAL A 10 -5.37 -7.25 -4.87
CA VAL A 10 -6.16 -7.63 -3.69
C VAL A 10 -5.93 -6.77 -2.45
N ILE A 11 -4.93 -5.88 -2.47
CA ILE A 11 -4.59 -5.06 -1.29
C ILE A 11 -5.78 -4.20 -0.83
N GLY A 12 -6.54 -3.62 -1.76
CA GLY A 12 -7.74 -2.83 -1.44
C GLY A 12 -8.92 -3.64 -0.86
N ARG A 13 -8.80 -4.98 -0.79
CA ARG A 13 -9.78 -5.88 -0.16
C ARG A 13 -9.26 -6.46 1.16
N GLY A 14 -8.07 -6.04 1.57
CA GLY A 14 -7.47 -6.45 2.83
C GLY A 14 -8.24 -5.92 4.04
N ILE A 15 -8.07 -6.60 5.17
CA ILE A 15 -8.64 -6.16 6.43
C ILE A 15 -7.80 -4.99 6.94
N MET A 16 -8.43 -3.86 7.22
CA MET A 16 -7.74 -2.75 7.88
C MET A 16 -7.71 -3.00 9.39
N GLY A 17 -6.60 -2.63 10.01
CA GLY A 17 -6.41 -2.70 11.45
C GLY A 17 -5.51 -1.57 11.95
N ASP A 18 -5.44 -1.44 13.26
CA ASP A 18 -4.41 -0.66 13.94
C ASP A 18 -3.41 -1.64 14.54
N LEU A 19 -2.12 -1.43 14.26
CA LEU A 19 -1.04 -2.14 14.94
C LEU A 19 -0.12 -1.12 15.60
N LYS A 20 -0.14 -1.07 16.93
CA LYS A 20 0.69 -0.16 17.74
C LYS A 20 0.51 1.32 17.36
N GLY A 21 -0.72 1.75 17.03
CA GLY A 21 -1.03 3.12 16.62
C GLY A 21 -0.77 3.42 15.14
N GLN A 22 -0.46 2.39 14.34
CA GLN A 22 -0.22 2.51 12.91
C GLN A 22 -1.35 1.84 12.14
N VAL A 23 -1.98 2.59 11.24
CA VAL A 23 -3.03 2.04 10.38
C VAL A 23 -2.39 1.14 9.33
N VAL A 24 -2.78 -0.14 9.36
CA VAL A 24 -2.25 -1.18 8.49
C VAL A 24 -3.38 -1.85 7.69
N VAL A 25 -3.04 -2.35 6.52
CA VAL A 25 -3.89 -3.23 5.72
C VAL A 25 -3.24 -4.60 5.62
N ALA A 26 -3.96 -5.62 6.07
CA ALA A 26 -3.52 -7.01 5.97
C ALA A 26 -3.91 -7.58 4.59
N SER A 27 -2.94 -8.04 3.79
CA SER A 27 -3.25 -8.72 2.53
C SER A 27 -4.03 -10.02 2.81
N PRO A 28 -5.19 -10.24 2.17
CA PRO A 28 -6.06 -11.37 2.47
C PRO A 28 -5.46 -12.72 2.06
N LEU A 29 -4.41 -12.74 1.23
CA LEU A 29 -3.75 -13.97 0.78
C LEU A 29 -2.62 -14.40 1.72
N TYR A 30 -1.71 -13.49 2.08
CA TYR A 30 -0.51 -13.83 2.85
C TYR A 30 -0.46 -13.24 4.26
N LYS A 31 -1.54 -12.57 4.71
CA LYS A 31 -1.65 -11.91 6.04
C LYS A 31 -0.54 -10.92 6.37
N GLN A 32 0.21 -10.47 5.36
CA GLN A 32 1.24 -9.45 5.53
C GLN A 32 0.58 -8.10 5.83
N HIS A 33 1.14 -7.37 6.78
CA HIS A 33 0.61 -6.09 7.22
C HIS A 33 1.39 -4.96 6.56
N PHE A 34 0.71 -4.23 5.69
CA PHE A 34 1.27 -3.05 5.04
C PHE A 34 0.75 -1.80 5.73
N ARG A 35 1.66 -0.95 6.19
CA ARG A 35 1.29 0.35 6.79
C ARG A 35 0.78 1.29 5.70
N LEU A 36 -0.36 1.93 5.93
CA LEU A 36 -0.97 2.85 4.95
C LEU A 36 -0.26 4.20 4.86
N GLU A 37 0.47 4.59 5.91
CA GLU A 37 1.22 5.85 5.96
C GLU A 37 2.34 5.90 4.93
N ASP A 38 3.17 4.85 4.87
CA ASP A 38 4.38 4.80 4.06
C ASP A 38 4.39 3.64 3.04
N GLY A 39 3.47 2.68 3.16
CA GLY A 39 3.40 1.47 2.35
C GLY A 39 4.31 0.35 2.85
N GLN A 40 5.00 0.51 3.98
CA GLN A 40 5.99 -0.44 4.46
C GLN A 40 5.32 -1.74 4.93
N CYS A 41 5.86 -2.88 4.50
CA CYS A 41 5.50 -4.17 5.09
C CYS A 41 6.17 -4.30 6.47
N LEU A 42 5.40 -4.66 7.49
CA LEU A 42 5.89 -4.80 8.86
C LEU A 42 6.68 -6.10 9.07
N GLU A 43 6.38 -7.13 8.29
CA GLU A 43 7.05 -8.43 8.32
C GLU A 43 8.34 -8.43 7.51
N ASP A 44 8.39 -7.64 6.43
CA ASP A 44 9.55 -7.59 5.54
C ASP A 44 9.93 -6.15 5.22
N SER A 45 11.04 -5.68 5.78
CA SER A 45 11.56 -4.33 5.54
C SER A 45 11.98 -4.08 4.09
N ALA A 46 12.27 -5.14 3.32
CA ALA A 46 12.67 -5.02 1.91
C ALA A 46 11.46 -4.81 0.99
N VAL A 47 10.23 -5.05 1.48
CA VAL A 47 9.02 -4.94 0.67
C VAL A 47 8.22 -3.72 1.08
N ARG A 48 7.95 -2.86 0.09
CA ARG A 48 7.17 -1.65 0.26
C ARG A 48 6.16 -1.49 -0.87
N LEU A 49 4.92 -1.19 -0.50
CA LEU A 49 3.89 -0.80 -1.45
C LEU A 49 4.10 0.65 -1.88
N ARG A 50 3.78 0.91 -3.15
CA ARG A 50 3.70 2.28 -3.64
C ARG A 50 2.54 3.01 -2.96
N THR A 51 2.82 4.14 -2.35
CA THR A 51 1.83 5.06 -1.79
C THR A 51 1.65 6.29 -2.67
N TRP A 52 0.49 6.94 -2.53
CA TRP A 52 0.19 8.21 -3.17
C TRP A 52 -0.42 9.13 -2.13
N ASP A 53 -0.03 10.41 -2.16
CA ASP A 53 -0.67 11.44 -1.35
C ASP A 53 -2.15 11.52 -1.73
N ALA A 54 -3.03 11.27 -0.76
CA ALA A 54 -4.46 11.42 -0.92
C ALA A 54 -4.95 12.52 0.02
N ARG A 55 -5.87 13.37 -0.46
CA ARG A 55 -6.54 14.39 0.34
C ARG A 55 -8.03 14.35 0.08
N VAL A 56 -8.81 14.84 1.04
CA VAL A 56 -10.25 15.02 0.86
C VAL A 56 -10.53 16.51 0.76
N GLU A 57 -11.04 16.95 -0.40
CA GLU A 57 -11.42 18.35 -0.65
C GLU A 57 -12.88 18.40 -1.12
N ASN A 58 -13.73 19.16 -0.43
CA ASN A 58 -15.15 19.32 -0.78
C ASN A 58 -15.91 17.99 -0.98
N GLY A 59 -15.64 16.98 -0.13
CA GLY A 59 -16.27 15.66 -0.23
C GLY A 59 -15.76 14.80 -1.38
N LYS A 60 -14.74 15.24 -2.12
CA LYS A 60 -14.05 14.46 -3.16
C LYS A 60 -12.71 13.98 -2.63
N VAL A 61 -12.40 12.71 -2.90
CA VAL A 61 -11.08 12.15 -2.65
C VAL A 61 -10.20 12.47 -3.86
N GLU A 62 -9.18 13.27 -3.64
CA GLU A 62 -8.19 13.62 -4.64
C GLU A 62 -6.89 12.87 -4.33
N ILE A 63 -6.32 12.26 -5.37
CA ILE A 63 -5.02 11.60 -5.28
C ILE A 63 -4.05 12.45 -6.08
N ARG A 64 -2.89 12.74 -5.51
CA ARG A 64 -1.85 13.52 -6.18
C ARG A 64 -1.47 12.86 -7.49
N ALA A 65 -1.77 13.55 -8.58
CA ALA A 65 -1.35 13.13 -9.91
C ALA A 65 0.18 13.11 -9.95
N ARG A 66 0.71 11.99 -10.42
CA ARG A 66 2.13 11.79 -10.64
C ARG A 66 2.62 12.77 -11.71
N THR A 67 3.52 13.68 -11.34
CA THR A 67 4.51 14.19 -12.29
C THR A 67 5.40 13.00 -12.63
N ALA A 68 5.42 12.57 -13.88
CA ALA A 68 6.14 11.37 -14.27
C ALA A 68 7.66 11.54 -14.07
N THR A 69 8.18 11.14 -12.92
CA THR A 69 9.57 10.69 -12.72
C THR A 69 9.61 9.85 -11.44
N ALA A 70 9.54 8.52 -11.61
CA ALA A 70 10.25 7.51 -10.81
C ALA A 70 9.79 6.14 -11.30
N ALA A 71 10.76 5.37 -11.79
CA ALA A 71 10.59 4.05 -12.41
C ALA A 71 9.88 3.05 -11.47
N PRO A 72 9.15 2.05 -12.01
CA PRO A 72 8.71 0.93 -11.21
C PRO A 72 9.93 0.13 -10.74
N GLU A 73 10.17 0.11 -9.42
CA GLU A 73 11.08 -0.85 -8.80
C GLU A 73 10.65 -2.29 -9.16
N PRO A 74 11.60 -3.18 -9.46
CA PRO A 74 11.33 -4.51 -9.93
C PRO A 74 10.67 -5.35 -8.83
N VAL A 75 9.54 -5.97 -9.16
CA VAL A 75 8.93 -7.04 -8.36
C VAL A 75 9.85 -8.26 -8.50
N PRO A 76 10.49 -8.76 -7.43
CA PRO A 76 11.29 -9.97 -7.51
C PRO A 76 10.39 -11.19 -7.82
N ALA A 77 10.91 -12.06 -8.69
CA ALA A 77 10.26 -13.23 -9.27
C ALA A 77 10.04 -14.39 -8.29
#